data_AF-A0AAV2RAX2-F1
#
_entry.id   AF-A0AAV2RAX2-F1
#
_cell.length_a   1.000
_cell.length_b   1.000
_cell.length_c   1.000
_cell.angle_alpha   90.00
_cell.angle_beta   90.00
_cell.angle_gamma   90.00
#
_symmetry.space_group_name_H-M   'P 1'
#
loop_
_entity.id
_entity.type
_entity.pdbx_description
1 polymer ?
#
loop_
_entity_poly.entity_id
_entity_poly.type
_entity_poly.pdbx_seq_one_letter_code
_entity_poly.pdbx_strand_id
1 'polypeptide(L)'
;MALGPHLYHDQGLTYKILRLAKAALKENKKNGDNKSPFFYEFMSILDETLLPVLSMLEANPCLAEEIWEAIKFYPYQYRYKLYGRWKNETCAQHPALIRKKISLLKKAKFIMMRVTKETIKPVS
;
A
#
# COMPACT_ATOMS: atom_id res chain seq x y z
N MET A 1 -7.02 -15.52 1.28
CA MET A 1 -6.95 -15.07 2.69
C MET A 1 -8.23 -14.31 3.04
N ALA A 2 -8.92 -14.61 4.15
CA ALA A 2 -10.32 -14.23 4.38
C ALA A 2 -10.61 -12.73 4.69
N LEU A 3 -9.61 -11.90 4.97
CA LEU A 3 -9.82 -10.51 5.40
C LEU A 3 -9.87 -9.48 4.25
N GLY A 4 -9.12 -9.69 3.17
CA GLY A 4 -9.09 -8.78 2.01
C GLY A 4 -8.89 -7.30 2.39
N PRO A 5 -9.58 -6.34 1.73
CA PRO A 5 -9.44 -4.90 2.00
C PRO A 5 -10.07 -4.42 3.33
N HIS A 6 -10.71 -5.31 4.10
CA HIS A 6 -11.47 -4.92 5.31
C HIS A 6 -10.60 -4.66 6.53
N LEU A 7 -9.30 -5.00 6.47
CA LEU A 7 -8.34 -4.69 7.54
C LEU A 7 -8.17 -3.16 7.75
N TYR A 8 -8.68 -2.32 6.85
CA TYR A 8 -8.65 -0.86 6.99
C TYR A 8 -9.40 -0.34 8.24
N HIS A 9 -10.38 -1.11 8.74
CA HIS A 9 -11.15 -0.75 9.93
C HIS A 9 -10.31 -0.73 11.21
N ASP A 10 -9.22 -1.52 11.26
CA ASP A 10 -8.28 -1.54 12.39
C ASP A 10 -6.86 -1.21 11.91
N GLN A 11 -6.56 0.08 11.93
CA GLN A 11 -5.22 0.58 11.63
C GLN A 11 -4.19 0.10 12.65
N GLY A 12 -4.57 -0.06 13.92
CA GLY A 12 -3.67 -0.51 14.98
C GLY A 12 -3.13 -1.92 14.71
N LEU A 13 -4.00 -2.82 14.27
CA LEU A 13 -3.61 -4.17 13.84
C LEU A 13 -2.70 -4.13 12.61
N THR A 14 -3.05 -3.29 11.62
CA THR A 14 -2.25 -3.12 10.39
C THR A 14 -0.82 -2.68 10.73
N TYR A 15 -0.64 -1.70 11.62
CA TYR A 15 0.68 -1.26 12.07
C TYR A 15 1.45 -2.35 12.82
N LYS A 16 0.79 -3.13 13.69
CA LYS A 16 1.44 -4.22 14.41
C LYS A 16 1.95 -5.30 13.45
N ILE A 17 1.16 -5.70 12.47
CA ILE A 17 1.55 -6.67 11.44
C ILE A 17 2.75 -6.15 10.64
N LEU A 18 2.72 -4.90 10.18
CA LEU A 18 3.83 -4.28 9.46
C LEU A 18 5.12 -4.25 10.27
N ARG A 19 5.04 -3.88 11.55
CA ARG A 19 6.22 -3.82 12.44
C ARG A 19 6.82 -5.21 12.68
N LEU A 20 5.98 -6.22 12.95
CA LEU A 20 6.43 -7.60 13.13
C LEU A 20 7.08 -8.14 11.85
N ALA A 21 6.45 -7.93 10.70
CA ALA A 21 7.00 -8.38 9.42
C ALA A 21 8.32 -7.69 9.06
N LYS A 22 8.44 -6.38 9.32
CA LYS A 22 9.71 -5.65 9.15
C LYS A 22 10.81 -6.22 10.05
N ALA A 23 10.51 -6.55 11.30
CA ALA A 23 11.48 -7.17 12.20
C ALA A 23 11.95 -8.52 11.65
N ALA A 24 11.02 -9.38 11.23
CA ALA A 24 11.33 -10.69 10.63
C ALA A 24 12.14 -10.57 9.32
N LEU A 25 11.77 -9.65 8.42
CA LEU A 25 12.53 -9.39 7.19
C LEU A 25 13.95 -8.90 7.47
N LYS A 26 14.13 -8.07 8.50
CA LYS A 26 15.43 -7.56 8.92
C LYS A 26 16.31 -8.67 9.47
N GLU A 27 15.76 -9.61 10.24
CA GLU A 27 16.48 -10.78 10.75
C GLU A 27 16.88 -11.74 9.63
N ASN A 28 15.96 -12.06 8.71
CA ASN A 28 16.26 -12.91 7.55
C ASN A 28 17.39 -12.33 6.69
N LYS A 29 17.37 -11.01 6.46
CA LYS A 29 18.44 -10.33 5.72
C LYS A 29 19.79 -10.41 6.43
N LYS A 30 19.82 -10.32 7.77
CA LYS A 30 21.06 -10.49 8.55
C LYS A 30 21.60 -11.91 8.45
N ASN A 31 20.72 -12.91 8.44
CA ASN A 31 21.06 -14.32 8.33
C ASN A 31 21.48 -14.74 6.90
N GLY A 32 21.44 -13.82 5.93
CA GLY A 32 21.77 -14.09 4.53
C GLY A 32 20.67 -14.84 3.76
N ASP A 33 19.53 -15.12 4.40
CA ASP A 33 18.40 -15.80 3.78
C ASP A 33 17.51 -14.79 3.04
N ASN A 34 17.90 -14.51 1.80
CA ASN A 34 17.23 -13.52 0.94
C ASN A 34 15.96 -14.07 0.25
N LYS A 35 15.57 -15.33 0.48
CA LYS A 35 14.42 -15.99 -0.17
C LYS A 35 13.70 -16.97 0.76
N SER A 36 13.62 -16.64 2.05
CA SER A 36 12.88 -17.45 3.01
C SER A 36 11.41 -17.62 2.58
N PRO A 37 10.71 -18.69 3.00
CA PRO A 37 9.27 -18.84 2.73
C PRO A 37 8.47 -17.60 3.16
N PHE A 38 8.84 -17.03 4.32
CA PHE A 38 8.26 -15.79 4.84
C PHE A 38 8.40 -14.60 3.88
N PHE A 39 9.51 -14.49 3.14
CA PHE A 39 9.72 -13.42 2.16
C PHE A 39 8.62 -13.42 1.09
N TYR A 40 8.28 -14.60 0.56
CA TYR A 40 7.24 -14.75 -0.45
C TYR A 40 5.84 -14.65 0.14
N GLU A 41 5.60 -15.22 1.32
CA GLU A 41 4.31 -15.12 2.00
C GLU A 41 3.96 -13.67 2.34
N PHE A 42 4.91 -12.92 2.90
CA PHE A 42 4.68 -11.52 3.22
C PHE A 42 4.50 -10.66 1.97
N MET A 43 5.13 -11.03 0.85
CA MET A 43 4.89 -10.38 -0.44
C MET A 43 3.45 -10.57 -0.92
N SER A 44 2.89 -11.76 -0.75
CA SER A 44 1.48 -12.02 -1.05
C SER A 44 0.55 -11.25 -0.12
N ILE A 45 0.89 -11.10 1.17
CA ILE A 45 0.15 -10.27 2.12
C ILE A 45 0.16 -8.80 1.68
N LEU A 46 1.31 -8.27 1.25
CA LEU A 46 1.41 -6.90 0.74
C LEU A 46 0.45 -6.67 -0.43
N ASP A 47 0.41 -7.60 -1.37
CA ASP A 47 -0.41 -7.52 -2.58
C ASP A 47 -1.92 -7.65 -2.30
N GLU A 48 -2.32 -8.69 -1.56
CA GLU A 48 -3.73 -9.02 -1.35
C GLU A 48 -4.41 -8.20 -0.25
N THR A 49 -3.64 -7.63 0.69
CA THR A 49 -4.21 -6.99 1.89
C THR A 49 -3.69 -5.57 2.12
N LEU A 50 -2.38 -5.36 2.30
CA LEU A 50 -1.86 -4.07 2.79
C LEU A 50 -1.99 -2.95 1.77
N LEU A 51 -1.69 -3.22 0.50
CA LEU A 51 -1.87 -2.25 -0.58
C LEU A 51 -3.35 -1.91 -0.86
N PRO A 52 -4.29 -2.88 -0.92
CA PRO A 52 -5.70 -2.55 -1.03
C PRO A 52 -6.23 -1.79 0.20
N VAL A 53 -5.76 -2.09 1.41
CA VAL A 53 -6.08 -1.31 2.62
C VAL A 53 -5.61 0.14 2.48
N LEU A 54 -4.39 0.36 2.01
CA LEU A 54 -3.86 1.70 1.75
C LEU A 54 -4.73 2.46 0.74
N SER A 55 -5.20 1.79 -0.32
CA SER A 55 -6.10 2.39 -1.32
C SER A 55 -7.49 2.73 -0.78
N MET A 56 -7.96 2.06 0.28
CA MET A 56 -9.27 2.32 0.89
C MET A 56 -9.25 3.53 1.84
N LEU A 57 -8.12 3.75 2.51
CA LEU A 57 -7.98 4.79 3.52
C LEU A 57 -7.98 6.20 2.92
N GLU A 58 -8.61 7.15 3.62
CA GLU A 58 -8.51 8.56 3.29
C GLU A 58 -7.28 9.15 3.98
N ALA A 59 -6.32 9.64 3.19
CA ALA A 59 -5.19 10.45 3.62
C ALA A 59 -4.45 9.94 4.89
N ASN A 60 -3.77 8.79 4.78
CA ASN A 60 -2.89 8.28 5.85
C ASN A 60 -1.44 8.15 5.35
N PRO A 61 -0.66 9.24 5.36
CA PRO A 61 0.75 9.22 4.93
C PRO A 61 1.63 8.38 5.86
N CYS A 62 1.30 8.32 7.16
CA CYS A 62 2.07 7.55 8.13
C CYS A 62 2.01 6.04 7.83
N LEU A 63 0.85 5.52 7.44
CA LEU A 63 0.71 4.12 7.03
C LEU A 63 1.42 3.85 5.70
N ALA A 64 1.33 4.79 4.75
CA ALA A 64 2.03 4.68 3.48
C ALA A 64 3.54 4.54 3.69
N GLU A 65 4.11 5.35 4.60
CA GLU A 65 5.53 5.30 4.96
C GLU A 65 5.90 3.96 5.61
N GLU A 66 5.09 3.45 6.54
CA GLU A 66 5.35 2.15 7.17
C GLU A 66 5.29 0.98 6.18
N ILE A 67 4.38 1.03 5.20
CA ILE A 67 4.32 0.05 4.10
C ILE A 67 5.56 0.17 3.22
N TRP A 68 5.95 1.37 2.84
CA TRP A 68 7.15 1.60 2.04
C TRP A 68 8.43 1.08 2.72
N GLU A 69 8.54 1.32 4.02
CA GLU A 69 9.62 0.81 4.87
C GLU A 69 9.67 -0.72 4.92
N ALA A 70 8.58 -1.42 4.63
CA ALA A 70 8.54 -2.87 4.44
C ALA A 70 8.90 -3.26 2.98
N ILE A 71 8.35 -2.54 2.00
CA ILE A 71 8.59 -2.81 0.56
C ILE A 71 10.07 -2.63 0.19
N LYS A 72 10.80 -1.71 0.82
CA LYS A 72 12.23 -1.47 0.52
C LYS A 72 13.16 -2.66 0.80
N PHE A 73 12.72 -3.65 1.58
CA PHE A 73 13.47 -4.89 1.79
C PHE A 73 13.48 -5.78 0.54
N TYR A 74 12.54 -5.56 -0.39
CA TYR A 74 12.43 -6.33 -1.62
C TYR A 74 13.32 -5.77 -2.74
N PRO A 75 13.95 -6.64 -3.56
CA PRO A 75 14.69 -6.21 -4.74
C PRO A 75 13.80 -5.46 -5.73
N TYR A 76 14.40 -4.58 -6.54
CA TYR A 76 13.71 -3.73 -7.52
C TYR A 76 12.66 -4.47 -8.36
N GLN A 77 13.01 -5.64 -8.91
CA GLN A 77 12.13 -6.42 -9.78
C GLN A 77 10.83 -6.83 -9.08
N TYR A 78 10.91 -7.24 -7.82
CA TYR A 78 9.74 -7.60 -7.01
C TYR A 78 8.86 -6.38 -6.73
N ARG A 79 9.46 -5.24 -6.40
CA ARG A 79 8.73 -3.99 -6.14
C ARG A 79 7.92 -3.53 -7.36
N TYR A 80 8.51 -3.55 -8.56
CA TYR A 80 7.80 -3.14 -9.77
C TYR A 80 6.73 -4.14 -10.19
N LYS A 81 6.97 -5.45 -9.98
CA LYS A 81 5.93 -6.47 -10.16
C LYS A 81 4.75 -6.18 -9.24
N LEU A 82 5.01 -5.87 -7.97
CA LEU A 82 3.98 -5.53 -6.99
C LEU A 82 3.16 -4.31 -7.41
N TYR A 83 3.81 -3.22 -7.86
CA TYR A 83 3.11 -2.02 -8.32
C TYR A 83 2.26 -2.28 -9.56
N GLY A 84 2.77 -3.11 -10.49
CA GLY A 84 2.01 -3.54 -11.66
C GLY A 84 0.73 -4.26 -11.28
N ARG A 85 0.82 -5.23 -10.36
CA ARG A 85 -0.34 -5.98 -9.86
C ARG A 85 -1.31 -5.08 -9.10
N TRP A 86 -0.81 -4.23 -8.21
CA TRP A 86 -1.64 -3.31 -7.45
C TRP A 86 -2.47 -2.39 -8.36
N LYS A 87 -1.85 -1.83 -9.40
CA LYS A 87 -2.51 -0.93 -10.35
C LYS A 87 -3.56 -1.62 -11.22
N ASN A 88 -3.24 -2.83 -11.71
CA ASN A 88 -4.00 -3.47 -12.79
C ASN A 88 -4.94 -4.58 -12.31
N GLU A 89 -4.56 -5.33 -11.27
CA GLU A 89 -5.31 -6.47 -10.74
C GLU A 89 -6.04 -6.08 -9.46
N THR A 90 -5.29 -5.75 -8.41
CA THR A 90 -5.80 -5.60 -7.03
C THR A 90 -6.87 -4.51 -6.92
N CYS A 91 -6.66 -3.37 -7.58
CA CYS A 91 -7.65 -2.28 -7.59
C CYS A 91 -8.94 -2.62 -8.34
N ALA A 92 -8.94 -3.61 -9.24
CA ALA A 92 -10.09 -4.03 -10.04
C ALA A 92 -10.86 -5.21 -9.40
N GLN A 93 -10.24 -5.93 -8.46
CA GLN A 93 -10.83 -7.12 -7.82
C GLN A 93 -11.99 -6.79 -6.87
N HIS A 94 -12.01 -5.61 -6.25
CA HIS A 94 -13.03 -5.24 -5.27
C HIS A 94 -13.86 -4.03 -5.71
N PRO A 95 -15.20 -4.14 -5.79
CA PRO A 95 -16.08 -3.00 -6.15
C PRO A 95 -15.91 -1.77 -5.26
N ALA A 96 -15.57 -1.97 -3.98
CA ALA A 96 -15.30 -0.88 -3.05
C ALA A 96 -14.09 -0.04 -3.46
N LEU A 97 -13.00 -0.69 -3.89
CA LEU A 97 -11.79 -0.04 -4.38
C LEU A 97 -12.06 0.73 -5.68
N ILE A 98 -12.86 0.16 -6.59
CA ILE A 98 -13.25 0.82 -7.84
C ILE A 98 -14.01 2.12 -7.53
N ARG A 99 -15.01 2.08 -6.63
CA ARG A 99 -15.76 3.26 -6.22
C ARG A 99 -14.85 4.32 -5.59
N LYS A 100 -13.94 3.90 -4.69
CA LYS A 100 -12.99 4.80 -4.04
C LYS A 100 -12.08 5.48 -5.06
N LYS A 101 -11.54 4.71 -6.01
CA LYS A 101 -10.70 5.20 -7.12
C LYS A 101 -11.45 6.23 -7.97
N ILE A 102 -12.70 5.97 -8.34
CA ILE A 102 -13.51 6.93 -9.12
C ILE A 102 -13.72 8.24 -8.33
N SER A 103 -14.04 8.14 -7.05
CA SER A 103 -14.20 9.32 -6.18
C SER A 103 -12.90 10.13 -6.08
N LEU A 104 -11.77 9.46 -5.87
CA LEU A 104 -10.44 10.05 -5.85
C LEU A 104 -10.10 10.74 -7.18
N LEU A 105 -10.36 10.11 -8.32
CA LEU A 105 -10.13 10.70 -9.64
C LEU A 105 -10.98 11.94 -9.88
N LYS A 106 -12.25 11.94 -9.45
CA LYS A 106 -13.12 13.13 -9.52
C LYS A 106 -12.57 14.27 -8.66
N LYS A 107 -12.15 13.99 -7.42
CA LYS A 107 -11.52 14.97 -6.52
C LYS A 107 -10.21 15.50 -7.09
N ALA A 108 -9.34 14.63 -7.58
CA ALA A 108 -8.08 15.00 -8.21
C ALA A 108 -8.31 15.88 -9.44
N LYS A 109 -9.24 15.53 -10.33
CA LYS A 109 -9.62 16.35 -11.49
C LYS A 109 -10.13 17.73 -11.05
N PHE A 110 -11.00 17.77 -10.05
CA PHE A 110 -11.55 19.02 -9.51
C PHE A 110 -10.46 19.95 -8.96
N ILE A 111 -9.47 19.38 -8.26
CA ILE A 111 -8.30 20.12 -7.75
C ILE A 111 -7.45 20.60 -8.92
N MET A 112 -7.07 19.71 -9.85
CA MET A 112 -6.23 20.04 -11.01
C MET A 112 -6.82 21.17 -11.87
N MET A 113 -8.14 21.24 -12.02
CA MET A 113 -8.82 22.32 -12.75
C MET A 113 -8.75 23.68 -12.05
N ARG A 114 -8.36 23.73 -10.78
CA ARG A 114 -8.32 24.94 -9.94
C ARG A 114 -6.90 25.36 -9.55
N VAL A 115 -5.87 24.63 -9.97
CA VAL A 115 -4.48 25.02 -9.70
C VAL A 115 -4.12 26.22 -10.58
N THR A 116 -3.98 27.39 -9.95
CA THR A 116 -3.51 28.64 -10.56
C THR A 116 -2.32 29.20 -9.77
N LYS A 117 -1.55 30.13 -10.36
CA LYS A 117 -0.39 30.76 -9.69
C LYS A 117 -0.73 31.37 -8.32
N GLU A 118 -1.98 31.81 -8.14
CA GLU A 118 -2.47 32.45 -6.90
C GLU A 118 -3.02 31.45 -5.88
N THR A 119 -3.43 30.25 -6.30
CA THR A 119 -4.07 29.23 -5.45
C THR A 119 -3.13 28.08 -5.06
N ILE A 120 -1.86 28.12 -5.46
CA ILE A 120 -0.88 27.06 -5.16
C ILE A 120 -0.72 26.80 -3.65
N LYS A 121 -0.71 27.83 -2.80
CA LYS A 121 -0.46 27.68 -1.35
C LYS A 121 -1.57 26.95 -0.57
N PRO A 122 -2.88 27.24 -0.78
CA PRO A 122 -3.95 26.52 -0.08
C PRO A 122 -4.27 25.13 -0.69
N VAL A 123 -3.76 24.82 -1.87
CA VAL A 123 -4.05 23.55 -2.58
C VAL A 123 -2.94 22.50 -2.39
N SER A 124 -1.74 22.92 -1.95
CA SER A 124 -0.55 22.07 -1.76
C SER A 124 -0.40 21.56 -0.33
#